data_AF-A0A5E4LHG1-F1
#
_entry.id   AF-A0A5E4LHG1-F1
#
_cell.length_a   1.000
_cell.length_b   1.000
_cell.length_c   1.000
_cell.angle_alpha   90.00
_cell.angle_beta   90.00
_cell.angle_gamma   90.00
#
_symmetry.space_group_name_H-M   'P 1'
#
loop_
_entity.id
_entity.type
_entity.pdbx_description
1 polymer ?
#
loop_
_entity_poly.entity_id
_entity_poly.type
_entity_poly.pdbx_seq_one_letter_code
_entity_poly.pdbx_strand_id
1 'polypeptide(L)'
;MICPWSRLLHNSLVYGGFIMVEQKKRPVEKEGTIDSYVYDNDGIQVLAKIYTKPGEYVPQYDVNVRELSEGTRLVLNQLKGELITTVKLDITEIMDPKKRDEVRNKFESRANFLLSKHFPTLSEADKKVLTAYLLQNSLGLGDLEPLMHDENLEEIAINSAAEPVWVYHKKYGWCKTNVQFKTEESIYDVAAMIGRRIGKQISVLNPVMDAHLSTGDRVNATIFPVSSFGNTITIRKFSSNPCTIPYLI
;
A
#
# COMPACT_ATOMS: atom_id res chain seq x y z
N MET A 1 43.15 -21.05 -11.72
CA MET A 1 42.92 -20.27 -12.95
C MET A 1 41.92 -19.19 -12.59
N ILE A 2 42.38 -17.94 -12.57
CA ILE A 2 41.76 -16.80 -11.89
C ILE A 2 41.06 -15.93 -12.94
N CYS A 3 39.83 -15.52 -12.63
CA CYS A 3 39.00 -14.65 -13.45
C CYS A 3 39.69 -13.32 -13.78
N PRO A 4 39.65 -12.87 -15.04
CA PRO A 4 39.91 -11.47 -15.38
C PRO A 4 38.61 -10.69 -15.20
N TRP A 5 38.66 -9.56 -14.50
CA TRP A 5 37.89 -8.33 -14.72
C TRP A 5 38.04 -7.45 -13.48
N SER A 6 39.25 -6.92 -13.32
CA SER A 6 39.55 -5.81 -12.40
C SER A 6 39.98 -4.61 -13.23
N ARG A 7 39.16 -3.56 -13.20
CA ARG A 7 39.47 -2.12 -13.44
C ARG A 7 38.35 -1.49 -14.25
N LEU A 8 37.56 -0.67 -13.57
CA LEU A 8 37.18 0.69 -14.00
C LEU A 8 36.52 1.36 -12.79
N LEU A 9 37.34 1.69 -11.80
CA LEU A 9 37.02 2.69 -10.79
C LEU A 9 37.84 3.93 -11.15
N HIS A 10 37.17 5.00 -11.60
CA HIS A 10 37.60 6.37 -11.39
C HIS A 10 36.41 7.33 -11.48
N ASN A 11 36.27 8.12 -10.41
CA ASN A 11 35.69 9.45 -10.31
C ASN A 11 34.21 9.69 -10.67
N SER A 12 33.40 9.96 -9.63
CA SER A 12 33.15 11.36 -9.23
C SER A 12 32.34 11.42 -7.94
N LEU A 13 32.97 11.89 -6.86
CA LEU A 13 32.30 12.41 -5.67
C LEU A 13 31.54 13.69 -6.07
N VAL A 14 30.22 13.70 -5.92
CA VAL A 14 29.44 14.91 -5.72
C VAL A 14 28.52 14.69 -4.53
N TYR A 15 28.88 15.34 -3.43
CA TYR A 15 28.04 15.56 -2.26
C TYR A 15 26.80 16.38 -2.64
N GLY A 16 25.62 16.02 -2.12
CA GLY A 16 24.47 16.91 -2.17
C GLY A 16 23.12 16.18 -2.13
N GLY A 17 22.63 15.91 -0.93
CA GLY A 17 21.29 15.36 -0.72
C GLY A 17 21.15 14.87 0.71
N PHE A 18 20.81 15.77 1.62
CA PHE A 18 20.51 15.43 3.03
C PHE A 18 19.13 14.76 3.11
N ILE A 19 18.99 13.61 2.44
CA ILE A 19 18.10 12.55 2.87
C ILE A 19 19.05 11.60 3.58
N MET A 20 18.93 11.45 4.89
CA MET A 20 19.62 10.36 5.60
C MET A 20 18.99 9.05 5.11
N VAL A 21 19.45 8.58 3.95
CA VAL A 21 19.28 7.22 3.48
C VAL A 21 20.02 6.40 4.51
N GLU A 22 19.28 5.78 5.42
CA GLU A 22 19.84 4.82 6.34
C GLU A 22 20.63 3.79 5.53
N GLN A 23 21.88 3.60 5.92
CA GLN A 23 22.89 2.87 5.17
C GLN A 23 22.33 1.55 4.65
N LYS A 24 22.20 1.48 3.33
CA LYS A 24 21.98 0.30 2.46
C LYS A 24 22.20 -1.04 3.20
N LYS A 25 21.22 -1.52 3.96
CA LYS A 25 21.12 -2.96 4.20
C LYS A 25 20.71 -3.53 2.86
N ARG A 26 21.65 -4.22 2.19
CA ARG A 26 21.29 -5.16 1.13
C ARG A 26 20.12 -5.97 1.71
N PRO A 27 18.96 -6.06 1.04
CA PRO A 27 17.86 -6.79 1.60
C PRO A 27 18.40 -8.20 1.85
N VAL A 28 18.48 -8.58 3.12
CA VAL A 28 19.05 -9.85 3.54
C VAL A 28 18.35 -10.91 2.70
N GLU A 29 19.09 -11.64 1.86
CA GLU A 29 18.54 -12.80 1.16
C GLU A 29 18.12 -13.77 2.27
N LYS A 30 16.83 -13.77 2.56
CA LYS A 30 16.26 -14.70 3.54
C LYS A 30 16.39 -16.07 2.91
N GLU A 31 17.04 -17.00 3.62
CA GLU A 31 17.15 -18.39 3.19
C GLU A 31 15.76 -18.93 2.83
N GLY A 32 15.62 -19.58 1.67
CA GLY A 32 14.33 -20.06 1.17
C GLY A 32 13.51 -19.06 0.35
N THR A 33 14.15 -18.06 -0.28
CA THR A 33 13.48 -17.19 -1.26
C THR A 33 12.99 -18.01 -2.44
N ILE A 34 11.68 -18.02 -2.67
CA ILE A 34 11.02 -18.71 -3.79
C ILE A 34 11.03 -17.79 -5.01
N ASP A 35 10.64 -16.53 -4.82
CA ASP A 35 10.40 -15.59 -5.91
C ASP A 35 10.53 -14.13 -5.44
N SER A 36 10.82 -13.24 -6.37
CA SER A 36 10.80 -11.80 -6.12
C SER A 36 10.57 -11.03 -7.41
N TYR A 37 9.67 -10.05 -7.37
CA TYR A 37 9.37 -9.19 -8.50
C TYR A 37 9.09 -7.75 -8.04
N VAL A 38 9.22 -6.82 -8.99
CA VAL A 38 8.95 -5.40 -8.79
C VAL A 38 7.72 -5.03 -9.60
N TYR A 39 6.82 -4.26 -9.00
CA TYR A 39 5.68 -3.65 -9.69
C TYR A 39 5.58 -2.17 -9.34
N ASP A 40 4.82 -1.44 -10.16
CA ASP A 40 4.55 -0.02 -9.97
C ASP A 40 3.21 0.16 -9.22
N ASN A 41 3.24 0.98 -8.17
CA ASN A 41 2.09 1.39 -7.37
C ASN A 41 1.94 2.91 -7.47
N ASP A 42 1.37 3.41 -8.57
CA ASP A 42 1.22 4.83 -8.89
C ASP A 42 2.56 5.60 -8.83
N GLY A 43 3.60 5.10 -9.50
CA GLY A 43 4.93 5.70 -9.53
C GLY A 43 5.82 5.38 -8.32
N ILE A 44 5.32 4.55 -7.39
CA ILE A 44 6.12 3.99 -6.30
C ILE A 44 6.53 2.57 -6.69
N GLN A 45 7.84 2.34 -6.83
CA GLN A 45 8.35 0.98 -7.06
C GLN A 45 8.25 0.15 -5.79
N VAL A 46 7.53 -0.96 -5.88
CA VAL A 46 7.33 -1.89 -4.78
C VAL A 46 8.00 -3.21 -5.10
N LEU A 47 8.79 -3.71 -4.15
CA LEU A 47 9.44 -5.01 -4.25
C LEU A 47 8.63 -6.03 -3.44
N ALA A 48 8.03 -6.99 -4.13
CA ALA A 48 7.43 -8.17 -3.52
C ALA A 48 8.47 -9.29 -3.42
N LYS A 49 8.54 -9.93 -2.26
CA LYS A 49 9.39 -11.11 -2.03
C LYS A 49 8.58 -12.23 -1.41
N ILE A 50 8.64 -13.39 -2.04
CA ILE A 50 8.03 -14.62 -1.54
C ILE A 50 9.11 -15.57 -1.07
N TYR A 51 9.01 -16.03 0.17
CA TYR A 51 9.98 -16.95 0.77
C TYR A 51 9.33 -17.85 1.82
N THR A 52 9.89 -19.02 2.03
CA THR A 52 9.45 -19.93 3.10
C THR A 52 10.25 -19.70 4.36
N LYS A 53 9.59 -19.53 5.51
CA LYS A 53 10.26 -19.53 6.81
C LYS A 53 10.19 -20.93 7.43
N PRO A 54 11.29 -21.47 7.98
CA PRO A 54 11.25 -22.71 8.76
C PRO A 54 10.24 -22.59 9.91
N GLY A 55 9.34 -23.56 10.03
CA GLY A 55 8.31 -23.60 11.09
C GLY A 55 6.99 -22.90 10.78
N GLU A 56 6.89 -22.16 9.67
CA GLU A 56 5.63 -21.62 9.16
C GLU A 56 5.04 -22.56 8.11
N TYR A 57 3.73 -22.78 8.14
CA TYR A 57 3.02 -23.69 7.22
C TYR A 57 2.62 -23.03 5.90
N VAL A 58 2.76 -21.71 5.81
CA VAL A 58 2.48 -20.90 4.61
C VAL A 58 3.71 -20.07 4.20
N PRO A 59 3.88 -19.82 2.88
CA PRO A 59 4.86 -18.86 2.41
C PRO A 59 4.61 -17.46 2.98
N GLN A 60 5.68 -16.69 3.11
CA GLN A 60 5.64 -15.29 3.51
C GLN A 60 5.69 -14.42 2.26
N TYR A 61 4.87 -13.39 2.22
CA TYR A 61 4.80 -12.40 1.15
C TYR A 61 5.18 -11.03 1.74
N ASP A 62 6.46 -10.66 1.63
CA ASP A 62 6.93 -9.37 2.11
C ASP A 62 6.80 -8.33 0.99
N VAL A 63 6.07 -7.26 1.28
CA VAL A 63 6.02 -6.06 0.46
C VAL A 63 6.93 -5.01 1.05
N ASN A 64 7.95 -4.61 0.29
CA ASN A 64 8.84 -3.53 0.68
C ASN A 64 8.62 -2.35 -0.28
N VAL A 65 7.92 -1.34 0.23
CA VAL A 65 7.95 0.01 -0.33
C VAL A 65 9.23 0.65 0.18
N ARG A 66 10.04 1.23 -0.73
CA ARG A 66 11.34 1.88 -0.44
C ARG A 66 11.38 2.45 0.99
N GLU A 67 12.23 1.87 1.84
CA GLU A 67 12.27 2.19 3.27
C GLU A 67 12.44 3.71 3.48
N LEU A 68 11.37 4.35 3.94
CA LEU A 68 11.42 5.73 4.41
C LEU A 68 12.03 5.71 5.82
N SER A 69 13.00 6.58 6.08
CA SER A 69 13.56 6.70 7.43
C SER A 69 12.45 7.00 8.45
N GLU A 70 12.60 6.52 9.68
CA GLU A 70 11.61 6.77 10.75
C GLU A 70 11.36 8.27 10.95
N GLY A 71 12.40 9.10 10.83
CA GLY A 71 12.26 10.56 10.85
C GLY A 71 11.39 11.10 9.71
N THR A 72 11.56 10.58 8.49
CA THR A 72 10.71 10.95 7.35
C THR A 72 9.26 10.54 7.59
N ARG A 73 9.01 9.33 8.11
CA ARG A 73 7.65 8.83 8.39
C ARG A 73 6.90 9.71 9.39
N LEU A 74 7.58 10.17 10.45
CA LEU A 74 6.99 11.07 11.44
C LEU A 74 6.57 12.40 10.82
N VAL A 75 7.43 12.99 10.01
CA VAL A 75 7.10 14.25 9.31
C VAL A 75 5.91 14.03 8.36
N LEU A 76 5.89 12.94 7.60
CA LEU A 76 4.77 12.63 6.70
C LEU A 76 3.45 12.45 7.44
N ASN A 77 3.45 11.84 8.63
CA ASN A 77 2.25 11.72 9.46
C ASN A 77 1.75 13.10 9.94
N GLN A 78 2.66 14.01 10.29
CA GLN A 78 2.30 15.39 10.63
C GLN A 78 1.70 16.11 9.42
N LEU A 79 2.31 15.98 8.25
CA LEU A 79 1.81 16.58 6.99
C LEU A 79 0.45 16.02 6.60
N LYS A 80 0.20 14.72 6.82
CA LYS A 80 -1.12 14.10 6.62
C LYS A 80 -2.20 14.79 7.44
N GLY A 81 -1.94 15.05 8.73
CA GLY A 81 -2.87 15.78 9.60
C GLY A 81 -3.18 17.17 9.05
N GLU A 82 -2.15 17.92 8.66
CA GLU A 82 -2.33 19.26 8.08
C GLU A 82 -3.12 19.23 6.76
N LEU A 83 -2.87 18.25 5.89
CA LEU A 83 -3.59 18.07 4.64
C LEU A 83 -5.09 17.85 4.86
N ILE A 84 -5.45 16.96 5.78
CA ILE A 84 -6.86 16.63 6.08
C ILE A 84 -7.59 17.86 6.63
N THR A 85 -6.96 18.60 7.55
CA THR A 85 -7.56 19.81 8.13
C THR A 85 -7.72 20.93 7.10
N THR A 86 -6.73 21.11 6.22
CA THR A 86 -6.70 22.23 5.27
C THR A 86 -7.70 22.05 4.14
N VAL A 87 -7.80 20.83 3.59
CA VAL A 87 -8.61 20.60 2.39
C VAL A 87 -10.10 20.43 2.70
N LYS A 88 -10.51 20.39 3.99
CA LYS A 88 -11.91 20.23 4.43
C LYS A 88 -12.68 19.30 3.49
N LEU A 89 -12.40 17.99 3.59
CA LEU A 89 -13.03 16.99 2.74
C LEU A 89 -14.56 17.05 2.89
N ASP A 90 -15.22 17.78 1.99
CA ASP A 90 -16.67 17.70 1.86
C ASP A 90 -16.97 16.34 1.23
N ILE A 91 -17.54 15.45 2.05
CA ILE A 91 -17.84 14.05 1.73
C ILE A 91 -18.69 13.92 0.46
N THR A 92 -19.49 14.96 0.17
CA THR A 92 -20.34 15.08 -1.03
C THR A 92 -19.55 15.29 -2.32
N GLU A 93 -18.35 15.88 -2.28
CA GLU A 93 -17.52 16.09 -3.47
C GLU A 93 -16.79 14.82 -3.92
N ILE A 94 -16.56 13.88 -3.00
CA ILE A 94 -15.88 12.61 -3.30
C ILE A 94 -16.80 11.65 -4.07
N MET A 95 -18.12 11.85 -4.06
CA MET A 95 -19.04 10.93 -4.73
C MET A 95 -19.15 11.17 -6.24
N ASP A 96 -18.87 12.39 -6.72
CA ASP A 96 -18.94 12.74 -8.15
C ASP A 96 -17.58 12.47 -8.84
N PRO A 97 -17.52 11.60 -9.87
CA PRO A 97 -16.29 11.30 -10.59
C PRO A 97 -15.53 12.54 -11.09
N LYS A 98 -16.24 13.59 -11.54
CA LYS A 98 -15.60 14.82 -12.04
C LYS A 98 -14.98 15.65 -10.91
N LYS A 99 -15.58 15.61 -9.72
CA LYS A 99 -15.07 16.29 -8.53
C LYS A 99 -13.97 15.50 -7.83
N ARG A 100 -13.91 14.18 -7.98
CA ARG A 100 -12.79 13.35 -7.48
C ARG A 100 -11.45 13.80 -8.03
N ASP A 101 -11.37 14.01 -9.34
CA ASP A 101 -10.14 14.45 -9.99
C ASP A 101 -9.76 15.86 -9.52
N GLU A 102 -10.75 16.74 -9.35
CA GLU A 102 -10.53 18.09 -8.80
C GLU A 102 -10.00 18.04 -7.35
N VAL A 103 -10.60 17.21 -6.50
CA VAL A 103 -10.14 16.99 -5.12
C VAL A 103 -8.73 16.40 -5.14
N ARG A 104 -8.45 15.39 -5.95
CA ARG A 104 -7.10 14.80 -6.07
C ARG A 104 -6.07 15.84 -6.48
N ASN A 105 -6.37 16.68 -7.47
CA ASN A 105 -5.48 17.73 -7.94
C ASN A 105 -5.23 18.81 -6.86
N LYS A 106 -6.26 19.19 -6.09
CA LYS A 106 -6.13 20.11 -4.94
C LYS A 106 -5.22 19.52 -3.86
N PHE A 107 -5.42 18.24 -3.53
CA PHE A 107 -4.58 17.51 -2.58
C PHE A 107 -3.14 17.42 -3.06
N GLU A 108 -2.92 17.08 -4.33
CA GLU A 108 -1.59 16.94 -4.91
C GLU A 108 -0.84 18.28 -4.89
N SER A 109 -1.49 19.36 -5.31
CA SER A 109 -0.92 20.71 -5.29
C SER A 109 -0.53 21.13 -3.88
N ARG A 110 -1.39 20.83 -2.88
CA ARG A 110 -1.10 21.16 -1.48
C ARG A 110 0.00 20.27 -0.89
N ALA A 111 0.01 18.98 -1.19
CA ALA A 111 1.05 18.05 -0.75
C ALA A 111 2.41 18.48 -1.30
N ASN A 112 2.49 18.82 -2.59
CA ASN A 112 3.70 19.37 -3.21
C ASN A 112 4.18 20.65 -2.51
N PHE A 113 3.27 21.58 -2.18
CA PHE A 113 3.62 22.78 -1.43
C PHE A 113 4.21 22.45 -0.05
N LEU A 114 3.56 21.56 0.71
CA LEU A 114 4.03 21.17 2.05
C LEU A 114 5.38 20.45 2.01
N LEU A 115 5.56 19.53 1.07
CA LEU A 115 6.83 18.83 0.87
C LEU A 115 7.94 19.81 0.49
N SER A 116 7.67 20.78 -0.39
CA SER A 116 8.66 21.79 -0.76
C SER A 116 9.10 22.66 0.43
N LYS A 117 8.19 22.93 1.37
CA LYS A 117 8.45 23.71 2.58
C LYS A 117 9.27 22.94 3.62
N HIS A 118 8.92 21.69 3.87
CA HIS A 118 9.57 20.85 4.89
C HIS A 118 10.85 20.18 4.40
N PHE A 119 10.95 19.95 3.10
CA PHE A 119 12.07 19.25 2.47
C PHE A 119 12.55 19.96 1.18
N PRO A 120 13.14 21.16 1.30
CA PRO A 120 13.54 21.97 0.15
C PRO A 120 14.65 21.33 -0.70
N THR A 121 15.45 20.44 -0.12
CA THR A 121 16.60 19.76 -0.74
C THR A 121 16.26 18.43 -1.43
N LEU A 122 14.99 18.03 -1.49
CA LEU A 122 14.61 16.79 -2.17
C LEU A 122 14.75 16.90 -3.69
N SER A 123 15.16 15.80 -4.31
CA SER A 123 15.09 15.64 -5.76
C SER A 123 13.62 15.62 -6.22
N GLU A 124 13.37 16.04 -7.46
CA GLU A 124 12.02 16.00 -8.04
C GLU A 124 11.46 14.57 -8.12
N ALA A 125 12.33 13.58 -8.28
CA ALA A 125 11.92 12.17 -8.26
C ALA A 125 11.44 11.73 -6.87
N ASP A 126 12.17 12.08 -5.81
CA ASP A 126 11.78 11.73 -4.44
C ASP A 126 10.54 12.52 -3.98
N LYS A 127 10.39 13.78 -4.42
CA LYS A 127 9.16 14.56 -4.19
C LYS A 127 7.95 13.86 -4.78
N LYS A 128 8.02 13.40 -6.04
CA LYS A 128 6.92 12.66 -6.68
C LYS A 128 6.53 11.41 -5.89
N VAL A 129 7.52 10.62 -5.45
CA VAL A 129 7.28 9.42 -4.63
C VAL A 129 6.61 9.77 -3.30
N LEU A 130 7.08 10.81 -2.61
CA LEU A 130 6.50 11.25 -1.34
C LEU A 130 5.10 11.84 -1.50
N THR A 131 4.86 12.56 -2.59
CA THR A 131 3.53 13.08 -2.94
C THR A 131 2.57 11.92 -3.20
N ALA A 132 2.97 10.92 -3.99
CA ALA A 132 2.18 9.71 -4.22
C ALA A 132 1.89 8.98 -2.91
N TYR A 133 2.88 8.82 -2.03
CA TYR A 133 2.72 8.20 -0.72
C TYR A 133 1.75 8.97 0.19
N LEU A 134 1.82 10.31 0.21
CA LEU A 134 0.88 11.14 0.98
C LEU A 134 -0.56 11.06 0.42
N LEU A 135 -0.71 11.02 -0.91
CA LEU A 135 -1.99 10.86 -1.57
C LEU A 135 -2.60 9.49 -1.26
N GLN A 136 -1.83 8.41 -1.37
CA GLN A 136 -2.26 7.05 -1.03
C GLN A 136 -2.65 6.92 0.44
N ASN A 137 -1.98 7.61 1.36
CA ASN A 137 -2.31 7.58 2.78
C ASN A 137 -3.47 8.50 3.20
N SER A 138 -3.81 9.50 2.39
CA SER A 138 -4.86 10.47 2.71
C SER A 138 -6.17 10.19 1.98
N LEU A 139 -6.08 9.85 0.69
CA LEU A 139 -7.22 9.57 -0.20
C LEU A 139 -7.31 8.08 -0.54
N GLY A 140 -6.18 7.37 -0.59
CA GLY A 140 -6.05 5.95 -0.88
C GLY A 140 -6.33 5.03 0.32
N LEU A 141 -6.15 3.73 0.14
CA LEU A 141 -6.35 2.65 1.12
C LEU A 141 -5.15 2.49 2.08
N GLY A 142 -4.19 3.41 2.07
CA GLY A 142 -3.00 3.40 2.92
C GLY A 142 -2.11 2.19 2.68
N ASP A 143 -1.79 1.46 3.75
CA ASP A 143 -0.87 0.32 3.72
C ASP A 143 -1.37 -0.87 2.85
N LEU A 144 -2.63 -0.87 2.45
CA LEU A 144 -3.19 -1.86 1.52
C LEU A 144 -2.96 -1.53 0.05
N GLU A 145 -2.64 -0.29 -0.30
CA GLU A 145 -2.47 0.13 -1.70
C GLU A 145 -1.45 -0.74 -2.47
N PRO A 146 -0.26 -1.07 -1.90
CA PRO A 146 0.66 -1.98 -2.58
C PRO A 146 0.04 -3.34 -2.90
N LEU A 147 -0.68 -3.95 -1.95
CA LEU A 147 -1.34 -5.25 -2.14
C LEU A 147 -2.45 -5.15 -3.21
N MET A 148 -3.18 -4.04 -3.22
CA MET A 148 -4.22 -3.78 -4.21
C MET A 148 -3.67 -3.62 -5.62
N HIS A 149 -2.46 -3.09 -5.79
CA HIS A 149 -1.84 -2.89 -7.11
C HIS A 149 -1.15 -4.14 -7.67
N ASP A 150 -0.89 -5.17 -6.85
CA ASP A 150 -0.24 -6.39 -7.34
C ASP A 150 -1.21 -7.31 -8.10
N GLU A 151 -1.07 -7.41 -9.42
CA GLU A 151 -1.89 -8.25 -10.29
C GLU A 151 -1.77 -9.77 -10.03
N ASN A 152 -0.75 -10.21 -9.30
CA ASN A 152 -0.55 -11.61 -8.94
C ASN A 152 -1.39 -12.06 -7.74
N LEU A 153 -2.01 -11.12 -7.02
CA LEU A 153 -2.90 -11.40 -5.90
C LEU A 153 -4.36 -11.48 -6.37
N GLU A 154 -5.08 -12.50 -5.89
CA GLU A 154 -6.51 -12.69 -6.18
C GLU A 154 -7.39 -12.30 -4.99
N GLU A 155 -6.90 -12.49 -3.77
CA GLU A 155 -7.64 -12.21 -2.56
C GLU A 155 -6.75 -11.57 -1.50
N ILE A 156 -7.30 -10.61 -0.77
CA ILE A 156 -6.68 -9.96 0.38
C ILE A 156 -7.66 -10.09 1.54
N ALA A 157 -7.23 -10.75 2.61
CA ALA A 157 -8.03 -11.03 3.79
C ALA A 157 -7.40 -10.39 5.03
N ILE A 158 -8.19 -9.59 5.73
CA ILE A 158 -7.86 -8.94 6.99
C ILE A 158 -8.81 -9.55 8.02
N ASN A 159 -8.26 -10.31 8.97
CA ASN A 159 -9.05 -10.98 10.00
C ASN A 159 -9.20 -10.13 11.27
N SER A 160 -8.09 -9.54 11.72
CA SER A 160 -8.01 -8.72 12.91
C SER A 160 -6.74 -7.87 12.88
N ALA A 161 -6.61 -6.90 13.78
CA ALA A 161 -5.37 -6.16 13.99
C ALA A 161 -4.30 -7.00 14.72
N ALA A 162 -4.71 -8.06 15.44
CA ALA A 162 -3.79 -8.97 16.12
C ALA A 162 -2.98 -9.83 15.14
N GLU A 163 -3.51 -10.02 13.93
CA GLU A 163 -2.88 -10.82 12.88
C GLU A 163 -2.41 -9.94 11.71
N PRO A 164 -1.35 -10.36 10.98
CA PRO A 164 -0.99 -9.71 9.73
C PRO A 164 -2.05 -9.97 8.65
N VAL A 165 -2.01 -9.15 7.61
CA VAL A 165 -2.86 -9.33 6.43
C VAL A 165 -2.48 -10.62 5.70
N TRP A 166 -3.49 -11.37 5.27
CA TRP A 166 -3.35 -12.58 4.48
C TRP A 166 -3.66 -12.28 3.03
N VAL A 167 -2.94 -12.93 2.11
CA VAL A 167 -3.18 -12.77 0.68
C VAL A 167 -3.20 -14.13 -0.02
N TYR A 168 -4.03 -14.26 -1.05
CA TYR A 168 -4.01 -15.41 -1.94
C TYR A 168 -3.26 -15.04 -3.22
N HIS A 169 -2.11 -15.65 -3.42
CA HIS A 169 -1.27 -15.46 -4.60
C HIS A 169 -1.58 -16.54 -5.64
N LYS A 170 -1.79 -16.15 -6.91
CA LYS A 170 -2.16 -17.04 -8.03
C LYS A 170 -1.33 -18.32 -8.13
N LYS A 171 -0.01 -18.18 -7.91
CA LYS A 171 0.95 -19.29 -8.01
C LYS A 171 1.25 -20.02 -6.69
N TYR A 172 1.14 -19.33 -5.55
CA TYR A 172 1.66 -19.82 -4.26
C TYR A 172 0.56 -20.11 -3.24
N GLY A 173 -0.70 -19.77 -3.56
CA GLY A 173 -1.83 -19.91 -2.66
C GLY A 173 -1.78 -18.90 -1.51
N TRP A 174 -2.28 -19.31 -0.35
CA TRP A 174 -2.32 -18.46 0.85
C TRP A 174 -0.91 -18.12 1.36
N CYS A 175 -0.63 -16.83 1.46
CA CYS A 175 0.61 -16.28 1.96
C CYS A 175 0.33 -15.29 3.10
N LYS A 176 1.21 -15.28 4.10
CA LYS A 176 1.17 -14.34 5.22
C LYS A 176 2.01 -13.11 4.87
N THR A 177 1.47 -11.90 5.02
CA THR A 177 2.21 -10.68 4.67
C THR A 177 2.97 -10.08 5.84
N ASN A 178 3.85 -9.13 5.54
CA ASN A 178 4.49 -8.26 6.55
C ASN A 178 3.64 -7.04 6.94
N VAL A 179 2.51 -6.81 6.27
CA VAL A 179 1.60 -5.69 6.57
C VAL A 179 0.70 -6.08 7.74
N GLN A 180 0.67 -5.24 8.77
CA GLN A 180 -0.17 -5.46 9.94
C GLN A 180 -0.76 -4.13 10.42
N PHE A 181 -2.07 -4.15 10.71
CA PHE A 181 -2.75 -3.00 11.30
C PHE A 181 -2.43 -2.88 12.79
N LYS A 182 -2.24 -1.64 13.26
CA LYS A 182 -1.91 -1.39 14.67
C LYS A 182 -3.12 -1.51 15.59
N THR A 183 -4.30 -1.14 15.10
CA THR A 183 -5.54 -1.06 15.89
C THR A 183 -6.74 -1.50 15.06
N GLU A 184 -7.76 -2.04 15.72
CA GLU A 184 -9.05 -2.36 15.08
C GLU A 184 -9.75 -1.14 14.49
N GLU A 185 -9.52 0.03 15.09
CA GLU A 185 -10.00 1.32 14.58
C GLU A 185 -9.41 1.65 13.20
N SER A 186 -8.13 1.30 12.97
CA SER A 186 -7.52 1.49 11.65
C SER A 186 -8.21 0.64 10.57
N ILE A 187 -8.65 -0.57 10.93
CA ILE A 187 -9.40 -1.44 10.01
C ILE A 187 -10.81 -0.88 9.77
N TYR A 188 -11.47 -0.38 10.82
CA TYR A 188 -12.76 0.31 10.69
C TYR A 188 -12.66 1.53 9.77
N ASP A 189 -11.59 2.33 9.90
CA ASP A 189 -11.37 3.50 9.05
C ASP A 189 -11.20 3.13 7.57
N VAL A 190 -10.48 2.04 7.29
CA VAL A 190 -10.35 1.49 5.94
C VAL A 190 -11.70 1.03 5.40
N ALA A 191 -12.47 0.26 6.18
CA ALA A 191 -13.80 -0.18 5.78
C ALA A 191 -14.75 1.00 5.53
N ALA A 192 -14.74 2.00 6.41
CA ALA A 192 -15.54 3.21 6.29
C ALA A 192 -15.14 4.03 5.06
N MET A 193 -13.84 4.12 4.75
CA MET A 193 -13.34 4.78 3.56
C MET A 193 -13.76 4.07 2.27
N ILE A 194 -13.69 2.74 2.23
CA ILE A 194 -14.20 1.93 1.10
C ILE A 194 -15.69 2.18 0.92
N GLY A 195 -16.47 2.14 2.00
CA GLY A 195 -17.90 2.44 1.98
C GLY A 195 -18.17 3.82 1.38
N ARG A 196 -17.51 4.87 1.89
CA ARG A 196 -17.66 6.25 1.42
C ARG A 196 -17.40 6.38 -0.09
N ARG A 197 -16.39 5.69 -0.63
CA ARG A 197 -16.08 5.71 -2.08
C ARG A 197 -17.18 5.08 -2.93
N ILE A 198 -17.95 4.14 -2.40
CA ILE A 198 -19.01 3.42 -3.13
C ILE A 198 -20.39 4.03 -2.82
N GLY A 199 -20.47 5.02 -1.92
CA GLY A 199 -21.73 5.60 -1.46
C GLY A 199 -22.46 4.72 -0.44
N LYS A 200 -21.76 3.79 0.20
CA LYS A 200 -22.26 2.97 1.32
C LYS A 200 -21.72 3.49 2.64
N GLN A 201 -22.40 3.15 3.73
CA GLN A 201 -21.95 3.48 5.08
C GLN A 201 -21.90 2.20 5.90
N ILE A 202 -20.80 2.01 6.61
CA ILE A 202 -20.64 0.96 7.61
C ILE A 202 -20.67 1.62 8.99
N SER A 203 -21.46 1.08 9.90
CA SER A 203 -21.61 1.63 11.25
C SER A 203 -22.02 0.52 12.22
N VAL A 204 -21.98 0.78 13.52
CA VAL A 204 -22.38 -0.21 14.53
C VAL A 204 -23.84 -0.68 14.33
N LEU A 205 -24.70 0.17 13.75
CA LEU A 205 -26.09 -0.18 13.40
C LEU A 205 -26.18 -1.04 12.14
N ASN A 206 -25.27 -0.86 11.19
CA ASN A 206 -25.17 -1.63 9.95
C ASN A 206 -23.73 -2.19 9.81
N PRO A 207 -23.40 -3.25 10.58
CA PRO A 207 -22.02 -3.69 10.77
C PRO A 207 -21.49 -4.56 9.62
N VAL A 208 -22.31 -4.88 8.62
CA VAL A 208 -21.94 -5.69 7.46
C VAL A 208 -22.04 -4.84 6.21
N MET A 209 -21.00 -4.89 5.38
CA MET A 209 -20.94 -4.16 4.12
C MET A 209 -20.44 -5.07 2.99
N ASP A 210 -21.30 -5.29 2.01
CA ASP A 210 -20.93 -5.87 0.71
C ASP A 210 -20.88 -4.76 -0.35
N ALA A 211 -19.78 -4.65 -1.09
CA ALA A 211 -19.61 -3.59 -2.06
C ALA A 211 -18.75 -4.00 -3.26
N HIS A 212 -18.90 -3.26 -4.37
CA HIS A 212 -18.04 -3.38 -5.53
C HIS A 212 -17.21 -2.11 -5.67
N LEU A 213 -15.89 -2.25 -5.72
CA LEU A 213 -14.97 -1.15 -5.97
C LEU A 213 -15.10 -0.67 -7.42
N SER A 214 -14.63 0.55 -7.69
CA SER A 214 -14.61 1.12 -9.04
C SER A 214 -13.73 0.32 -10.02
N THR A 215 -12.81 -0.48 -9.51
CA THR A 215 -11.98 -1.43 -10.26
C THR A 215 -12.73 -2.71 -10.67
N GLY A 216 -13.91 -2.97 -10.09
CA GLY A 216 -14.67 -4.21 -10.27
C GLY A 216 -14.48 -5.24 -9.15
N ASP A 217 -13.52 -5.00 -8.25
CA ASP A 217 -13.22 -5.88 -7.12
C ASP A 217 -14.40 -5.95 -6.13
N ARG A 218 -14.58 -7.10 -5.50
CA ARG A 218 -15.62 -7.29 -4.47
C ARG A 218 -15.03 -7.11 -3.10
N VAL A 219 -15.69 -6.33 -2.26
CA VAL A 219 -15.31 -6.13 -0.87
C VAL A 219 -16.44 -6.58 0.03
N ASN A 220 -16.10 -7.43 0.99
CA ASN A 220 -16.92 -7.72 2.15
C ASN A 220 -16.20 -7.16 3.38
N ALA A 221 -16.91 -6.43 4.22
CA ALA A 221 -16.40 -5.95 5.50
C ALA A 221 -17.41 -6.22 6.60
N THR A 222 -16.93 -6.70 7.73
CA THR A 222 -17.74 -6.93 8.93
C THR A 222 -17.07 -6.31 10.14
N ILE A 223 -17.81 -5.53 10.91
CA ILE A 223 -17.30 -4.84 12.09
C ILE A 223 -18.01 -5.33 13.37
N PHE A 224 -17.44 -4.96 14.52
CA PHE A 224 -18.10 -5.15 15.81
C PHE A 224 -19.50 -4.51 15.82
N PRO A 225 -20.56 -5.17 16.36
CA PRO A 225 -20.55 -6.37 17.21
C PRO A 225 -20.69 -7.73 16.49
N VAL A 226 -20.84 -7.75 15.16
CA VAL A 226 -21.08 -9.01 14.43
C VAL A 226 -19.82 -9.87 14.39
N SER A 227 -18.65 -9.25 14.27
CA SER A 227 -17.39 -9.95 14.43
C SER A 227 -16.89 -9.86 15.87
N SER A 228 -16.77 -11.02 16.54
CA SER A 228 -16.33 -11.09 17.94
C SER A 228 -14.81 -11.03 18.10
N PHE A 229 -14.04 -11.35 17.06
CA PHE A 229 -12.58 -11.50 17.12
C PHE A 229 -11.79 -10.31 16.53
N GLY A 230 -12.49 -9.33 15.95
CA GLY A 230 -11.87 -8.17 15.29
C GLY A 230 -12.65 -7.74 14.05
N ASN A 231 -12.39 -6.55 13.53
CA ASN A 231 -13.00 -6.09 12.29
C ASN A 231 -12.38 -6.85 11.11
N THR A 232 -13.21 -7.44 10.27
CA THR A 232 -12.76 -8.23 9.12
C THR A 232 -13.03 -7.51 7.82
N ILE A 233 -12.11 -7.64 6.85
CA ILE A 233 -12.29 -7.16 5.49
C ILE A 233 -11.73 -8.22 4.55
N THR A 234 -12.53 -8.65 3.58
CA THR A 234 -12.10 -9.53 2.50
C THR A 234 -12.29 -8.83 1.17
N ILE A 235 -11.21 -8.66 0.42
CA ILE A 235 -11.21 -8.06 -0.92
C ILE A 235 -10.87 -9.17 -1.92
N ARG A 236 -11.81 -9.46 -2.81
CA ARG A 236 -11.64 -10.40 -3.91
C ARG A 236 -11.41 -9.59 -5.18
N LYS A 237 -10.19 -9.67 -5.70
CA LYS A 237 -9.75 -8.94 -6.87
C LYS A 237 -10.30 -9.57 -8.13
N PHE A 238 -10.76 -8.74 -9.05
CA PHE A 238 -11.12 -9.18 -10.38
C PHE A 238 -9.84 -9.34 -11.22
N SER A 239 -9.56 -10.55 -11.70
CA SER A 239 -8.35 -10.77 -12.50
C SER A 239 -8.41 -9.98 -13.81
N SER A 240 -7.38 -9.18 -14.09
CA SER A 240 -7.22 -8.48 -15.38
C SER A 240 -7.16 -9.44 -16.57
N ASN A 241 -6.71 -10.68 -16.34
CA ASN A 241 -6.74 -11.76 -17.32
C ASN A 241 -7.90 -12.71 -16.99
N PRO A 242 -9.05 -12.58 -17.67
CA PRO A 242 -10.15 -13.52 -17.51
C PRO A 242 -9.75 -14.90 -18.06
N CYS A 243 -10.14 -15.97 -17.36
CA CYS A 243 -9.98 -17.33 -17.88
C CYS A 243 -10.69 -17.44 -19.23
N THR A 244 -9.95 -17.77 -20.27
CA THR A 244 -10.52 -18.05 -21.59
C THR A 244 -11.08 -19.48 -21.62
N ILE A 245 -12.06 -19.76 -22.48
CA ILE A 245 -12.68 -21.11 -22.58
C ILE A 245 -11.64 -22.24 -22.72
N PRO A 246 -10.54 -22.11 -23.50
CA PRO A 246 -9.50 -23.14 -23.56
C PRO A 246 -8.82 -23.45 -22.22
N TYR A 247 -8.89 -22.55 -21.24
CA TYR A 247 -8.35 -22.72 -19.90
C TYR A 247 -9.32 -23.46 -18.95
N LEU A 248 -10.59 -23.60 -19.35
CA LEU A 248 -11.65 -24.22 -18.55
C LEU A 248 -11.98 -25.65 -18.99
N ILE A 249 -11.49 -26.07 -20.15
CA ILE A 249 -11.68 -27.41 -20.74
C ILE A 249 -10.43 -28.27 -20.54
#